data_AF-A0A925VJ92-F1
#
_entry.id   AF-A0A925VJ92-F1
#
_cell.length_a   1.000
_cell.length_b   1.000
_cell.length_c   1.000
_cell.angle_alpha   90.00
_cell.angle_beta   90.00
_cell.angle_gamma   90.00
#
_symmetry.space_group_name_H-M   'P 1'
#
loop_
_entity.id
_entity.type
_entity.pdbx_description
1 polymer ?
#
loop_
_entity_poly.entity_id
_entity_poly.type
_entity_poly.pdbx_seq_one_letter_code
_entity_poly.pdbx_strand_id
1 'polypeptide(L)' 'LPVGWMMLVYLGLVPTALAYVLFLRGMRTTSATVASIVTLLEPLTSTALAWLIFGERFGPLGFVGAALLLGAIGLLMRR' A
#
# COMPACT_ATOMS: atom_id res chain seq x y z
N LEU A 1 -20.71 9.82 20.34
CA LEU A 1 -19.70 10.60 19.59
C LEU A 1 -20.11 10.63 18.13
N PRO A 2 -20.08 11.77 17.43
CA PRO A 2 -20.36 11.82 16.00
C PRO A 2 -19.43 10.84 15.25
N VAL A 3 -19.97 10.03 14.34
CA VAL A 3 -19.23 9.01 13.58
C VAL A 3 -17.95 9.58 12.94
N GLY A 4 -17.96 10.84 12.53
CA GLY A 4 -16.79 11.52 11.96
C GLY A 4 -15.57 11.57 12.89
N TRP A 5 -15.75 11.72 14.20
CA TRP A 5 -14.62 11.71 15.13
C TRP A 5 -13.95 10.34 15.23
N MET A 6 -14.74 9.26 15.19
CA MET A 6 -14.20 7.90 15.16
C MET A 6 -13.42 7.64 13.86
N MET A 7 -13.90 8.14 12.71
CA MET A 7 -13.18 8.03 11.44
C MET A 7 -11.88 8.83 11.43
N LEU A 8 -11.85 10.03 12.01
CA LEU A 8 -10.63 10.83 12.15
C LEU A 8 -9.59 10.11 13.02
N VAL A 9 -10.01 9.53 14.15
CA VAL A 9 -9.12 8.74 15.01
C VAL A 9 -8.61 7.52 14.27
N TYR A 10 -9.48 6.81 13.53
CA TYR A 10 -9.08 5.66 12.71
C TYR A 10 -8.04 6.06 11.64
N LEU A 11 -8.30 7.11 10.86
CA LEU A 11 -7.38 7.59 9.82
C LEU A 11 -6.04 8.05 10.42
N GLY A 12 -6.06 8.77 11.54
CA GLY A 12 -4.85 9.23 12.19
C GLY A 12 -4.01 8.08 12.77
N LEU A 13 -4.65 7.08 13.37
CA LEU A 13 -3.94 5.99 14.05
C LEU A 13 -3.48 4.89 13.10
N VAL A 14 -4.31 4.48 12.14
CA VAL A 14 -4.09 3.25 11.37
C VAL A 14 -3.28 3.51 10.08
N PRO A 15 -3.82 4.16 9.04
CA PRO A 15 -3.07 4.38 7.80
C PRO A 15 -1.98 5.44 7.96
N THR A 16 -2.01 6.27 9.01
CA THR A 16 -0.95 7.26 9.26
C THR A 16 0.03 6.81 10.34
N ALA A 17 -0.30 6.92 11.63
CA ALA A 17 0.68 6.72 12.69
C ALA A 17 1.29 5.30 12.68
N LEU A 18 0.45 4.26 12.64
CA LEU A 18 0.91 2.87 12.62
C LEU A 18 1.71 2.56 11.35
N ALA A 19 1.21 2.98 10.17
CA ALA A 19 1.92 2.78 8.91
C ALA A 19 3.31 3.44 8.91
N TYR A 20 3.43 4.69 9.37
CA TYR A 20 4.71 5.37 9.49
C TYR A 20 5.65 4.70 10.49
N VAL A 21 5.14 4.26 11.65
CA VAL A 21 5.97 3.53 12.63
C VAL A 21 6.53 2.25 12.03
N LEU A 22 5.70 1.48 11.30
CA LEU A 22 6.14 0.26 10.63
C LEU A 22 7.15 0.57 9.51
N PHE A 23 6.90 1.61 8.70
CA PHE A 23 7.79 2.04 7.64
C PHE A 23 9.17 2.48 8.18
N LEU A 24 9.18 3.35 9.18
CA LEU A 24 10.40 3.82 9.84
C LEU A 24 11.16 2.67 10.51
N ARG A 25 10.45 1.70 11.11
CA ARG A 25 11.07 0.48 11.65
C ARG A 25 11.69 -0.37 10.55
N GLY A 26 10.99 -0.57 9.42
CA GLY A 26 11.51 -1.33 8.28
C GLY A 26 12.78 -0.71 7.69
N MET A 27 12.85 0.63 7.61
CA MET A 27 14.05 1.33 7.16
C MET A 27 15.26 1.17 8.08
N ARG A 28 15.11 0.70 9.33
CA ARG A 28 16.26 0.41 10.20
C ARG A 28 17.05 -0.81 9.74
N THR A 29 16.42 -1.72 9.01
CA THR A 29 17.02 -2.99 8.56
C THR A 29 17.11 -3.09 7.03
N THR A 30 16.62 -2.08 6.32
CA THR A 30 16.45 -2.08 4.87
C THR A 30 16.93 -0.76 4.29
N SER A 31 17.59 -0.78 3.13
CA SER A 31 18.05 0.46 2.48
C SER A 31 16.86 1.36 2.06
N ALA A 32 17.10 2.67 2.02
CA ALA A 32 16.09 3.64 1.56
C ALA A 32 15.56 3.28 0.17
N THR A 33 16.42 2.80 -0.73
CA THR A 33 16.04 2.35 -2.08
C THR A 33 15.02 1.22 -2.03
N VAL A 34 15.28 0.16 -1.26
CA VAL A 34 14.34 -0.97 -1.16
C VAL A 34 13.04 -0.54 -0.49
N ALA A 35 13.09 0.33 0.52
CA ALA A 35 11.88 0.88 1.15
C ALA A 35 11.03 1.68 0.14
N SER A 36 11.64 2.53 -0.69
CA SER A 36 10.93 3.26 -1.76
C SER A 36 10.36 2.34 -2.83
N ILE A 37 11.05 1.24 -3.17
CA ILE A 37 10.51 0.24 -4.09
C ILE A 37 9.28 -0.45 -3.48
N VAL A 38 9.33 -0.80 -2.19
CA VAL A 38 8.20 -1.43 -1.50
C VAL A 38 6.99 -0.50 -1.43
N THR A 39 7.16 0.82 -1.31
CA THR A 39 6.02 1.76 -1.37
C THR A 39 5.31 1.76 -2.73
N LEU A 40 5.95 1.30 -3.81
CA LEU A 40 5.27 1.11 -5.10
C LEU A 40 4.24 -0.04 -5.07
N LEU A 41 4.24 -0.89 -4.04
CA LEU A 41 3.20 -1.90 -3.83
C LEU A 41 1.94 -1.33 -3.15
N GLU A 42 1.99 -0.11 -2.63
CA GLU A 42 0.85 0.53 -1.97
C GLU A 42 -0.38 0.65 -2.88
N PRO A 43 -0.29 1.09 -4.15
CA PRO A 43 -1.44 1.15 -5.05
C PRO A 43 -2.07 -0.23 -5.27
N LEU A 44 -1.25 -1.26 -5.43
CA LEU A 44 -1.74 -2.63 -5.61
C LEU A 44 -2.45 -3.14 -4.36
N THR A 45 -1.88 -2.86 -3.19
CA THR A 45 -2.46 -3.24 -1.89
C THR A 45 -3.77 -2.50 -1.66
N SER A 46 -3.82 -1.20 -1.94
CA SER A 46 -5.02 -0.37 -1.87
C SER A 46 -6.12 -0.92 -2.78
N THR A 47 -5.81 -1.19 -4.05
CA THR A 47 -6.79 -1.76 -4.98
C THR A 47 -7.24 -3.17 -4.58
N ALA A 48 -6.34 -4.01 -4.07
CA ALA A 48 -6.70 -5.33 -3.56
C ALA A 48 -7.65 -5.22 -2.35
N LEU A 49 -7.38 -4.31 -1.41
CA LEU A 49 -8.25 -4.06 -0.27
C LEU A 49 -9.60 -3.47 -0.72
N ALA A 50 -9.62 -2.56 -1.69
CA ALA A 50 -10.84 -2.01 -2.28
C ALA A 50 -11.71 -3.13 -2.90
N TRP A 51 -11.09 -4.02 -3.68
CA TRP A 51 -11.78 -5.17 -4.26
C TRP A 51 -12.32 -6.13 -3.18
N LEU A 52 -11.50 -6.49 -2.20
CA LEU A 52 -11.85 -7.50 -1.20
C LEU A 52 -12.85 -7.00 -0.15
N ILE A 53 -12.70 -5.76 0.33
CA ILE A 53 -13.49 -5.20 1.43
C ILE A 53 -14.75 -4.52 0.92
N PHE A 54 -14.65 -3.78 -0.18
CA PHE A 54 -15.76 -2.98 -0.72
C PHE A 54 -16.45 -3.65 -1.92
N GLY A 55 -15.95 -4.80 -2.38
CA GLY A 55 -16.54 -5.56 -3.48
C GLY A 55 -16.41 -4.86 -4.83
N GLU A 56 -15.47 -3.92 -4.98
CA GLU A 56 -15.28 -3.20 -6.24
C GLU A 56 -14.89 -4.15 -7.37
N ARG A 57 -15.41 -3.94 -8.58
CA ARG A 57 -15.09 -4.81 -9.72
C ARG A 57 -13.65 -4.61 -10.18
N PHE A 58 -12.78 -5.53 -9.78
CA PHE A 58 -11.43 -5.63 -10.31
C PHE A 58 -11.46 -6.24 -11.72
N GLY A 59 -11.59 -5.38 -12.74
CA GLY A 59 -11.72 -5.80 -14.14
C GLY A 59 -10.41 -6.31 -14.76
N PRO A 60 -10.46 -6.84 -16.00
CA PRO A 60 -9.29 -7.36 -16.71
C PRO A 60 -8.13 -6.37 -16.82
N LEU A 61 -8.44 -5.08 -17.03
CA LEU A 61 -7.43 -4.02 -17.07
C LEU A 61 -6.73 -3.82 -15.72
N GLY A 62 -7.42 -4.07 -14.60
CA GLY A 62 -6.83 -4.05 -13.26
C GLY A 62 -5.77 -5.13 -13.10
N PHE A 63 -6.04 -6.35 -13.58
CA PHE A 63 -5.05 -7.44 -13.58
C PHE A 63 -3.84 -7.13 -14.45
N VAL A 64 -4.05 -6.51 -15.63
CA VAL A 64 -2.94 -6.07 -16.50
C VAL A 64 -2.09 -5.02 -15.79
N GLY A 65 -2.71 -4.01 -15.18
CA GLY A 65 -2.00 -3.00 -14.39
C GLY A 65 -1.20 -3.60 -13.23
N ALA A 66 -1.80 -4.54 -12.49
CA ALA A 66 -1.13 -5.27 -11.42
C ALA A 66 0.09 -6.06 -11.91
N ALA A 67 -0.05 -6.79 -13.02
CA ALA A 67 1.04 -7.55 -13.62
C ALA A 67 2.18 -6.64 -14.09
N LEU A 68 1.86 -5.51 -14.73
CA LEU A 68 2.85 -4.52 -15.17
C LEU A 68 3.60 -3.90 -13.98
N LEU A 69 2.89 -3.53 -12.91
CA LEU A 69 3.48 -2.95 -11.71
C LEU A 69 4.41 -3.94 -11.00
N LEU A 70 3.96 -5.19 -10.80
CA LEU A 70 4.78 -6.25 -10.20
C LEU A 70 6.01 -6.57 -11.06
N GLY A 71 5.84 -6.60 -12.39
CA GLY A 71 6.95 -6.79 -13.33
C GLY A 71 7.98 -5.66 -13.27
N ALA A 72 7.53 -4.41 -13.22
CA ALA A 72 8.40 -3.24 -13.09
C ALA A 72 9.17 -3.23 -11.76
N ILE A 73 8.50 -3.53 -10.66
CA ILE A 73 9.12 -3.67 -9.33
C ILE A 73 10.17 -4.78 -9.33
N GLY A 74 9.84 -5.95 -9.89
CA GLY A 74 10.77 -7.07 -10.00
C GLY A 74 12.00 -6.75 -10.85
N LEU A 75 11.84 -5.97 -11.93
CA LEU A 75 12.97 -5.49 -12.73
C LEU A 75 13.82 -4.48 -11.96
N LEU A 76 13.19 -3.57 -11.22
CA LEU A 76 13.87 -2.54 -10.43
C LEU A 76 14.68 -3.14 -9.29
N MET A 77 14.18 -4.18 -8.62
CA MET A 77 14.89 -4.90 -7.55
C MET A 77 16.09 -5.73 -8.04
N ARG A 78 16.15 -6.02 -9.35
CA ARG A 78 17.25 -6.77 -9.95
C ARG A 78 18.44 -5.89 -10.34
N ARG A 79 18.30 -4.56 -10.28
CA ARG A 79 19.38 -3.61 -10.51
C ARG A 79 20.00 -3.17 -9.20
#